data_AF-A0A838SID4-F1
#
_entry.id   AF-A0A838SID4-F1
#
_cell.length_a   1.000
_cell.length_b   1.000
_cell.length_c   1.000
_cell.angle_alpha   90.00
_cell.angle_beta   90.00
_cell.angle_gamma   90.00
#
_symmetry.space_group_name_H-M   'P 1'
#
loop_
_entity.id
_entity.type
_entity.pdbx_description
1 polymer ?
#
loop_
_entity_poly.entity_id
_entity_poly.type
_entity_poly.pdbx_seq_one_letter_code
_entity_poly.pdbx_strand_id
1 'polypeptide(L)'
;MSETGQHIVTSLNRHLVVGLLSILILVGGVGGWAAVEEIGGAVIAPGLIVVETKAKRIQHQEGGIVKEILVEGGDLVQAGDLVVKLDDTVVHANLSMITSESEELAAQEVRLIGERDGHAQLHYPSELEDRGRQEPAIASSLSNQRALHEARGSALQVRKGQLKEQISQLENHIRGLA
;
A
#
# COMPACT_ATOMS: atom_id res chain seq x y z
N MET A 1 108.23 36.45 -43.45
CA MET A 1 107.62 37.01 -42.21
C MET A 1 106.21 36.46 -42.02
N SER A 2 106.03 35.13 -42.17
CA SER A 2 104.73 34.47 -42.37
C SER A 2 104.45 33.30 -41.43
N GLU A 3 105.24 33.09 -40.37
CA GLU A 3 105.04 31.94 -39.45
C GLU A 3 104.22 32.28 -38.19
N THR A 4 104.14 33.54 -37.78
CA THR A 4 103.44 33.93 -36.52
C THR A 4 101.91 33.93 -36.63
N GLY A 5 101.35 33.99 -37.85
CA GLY A 5 99.90 33.98 -38.05
C GLY A 5 99.25 32.60 -37.89
N GLN A 6 99.98 31.50 -38.11
CA GLN A 6 99.40 30.15 -38.17
C GLN A 6 99.08 29.56 -36.79
N HIS A 7 99.82 29.94 -35.75
CA HIS A 7 99.64 29.41 -34.38
C HIS A 7 98.45 30.04 -33.62
N ILE A 8 98.08 31.28 -33.93
CA ILE A 8 96.94 31.96 -33.28
C ILE A 8 95.61 31.41 -33.83
N VAL A 9 95.53 31.17 -35.14
CA VAL A 9 94.29 30.70 -35.78
C VAL A 9 93.97 29.24 -35.40
N THR A 10 95.00 28.40 -35.26
CA THR A 10 94.85 27.00 -34.83
C THR A 10 94.45 26.86 -33.36
N SER A 11 94.98 27.71 -32.48
CA SER A 11 94.58 27.73 -31.06
C SER A 11 93.18 28.30 -30.87
N LEU A 12 92.77 29.32 -31.63
CA LEU A 12 91.41 29.87 -31.58
C LEU A 12 90.36 28.87 -32.06
N ASN A 13 90.62 28.17 -33.16
CA ASN A 13 89.74 27.11 -33.67
C ASN A 13 89.57 25.96 -32.66
N ARG A 14 90.62 25.59 -31.90
CA ARG A 14 90.52 24.54 -30.88
C ARG A 14 89.58 24.92 -29.74
N HIS A 15 89.62 26.16 -29.24
CA HIS A 15 88.73 26.61 -28.18
C HIS A 15 87.28 26.75 -28.66
N LEU A 16 87.07 27.19 -29.90
CA LEU A 16 85.73 27.23 -30.53
C LEU A 16 85.14 25.83 -30.68
N VAL A 17 85.92 24.83 -31.08
CA VAL A 17 85.47 23.44 -31.16
C VAL A 17 85.09 22.92 -29.78
N VAL A 18 85.92 23.16 -28.75
CA VAL A 18 85.61 22.72 -27.38
C VAL A 18 84.34 23.39 -26.84
N GLY A 19 84.16 24.69 -27.10
CA GLY A 19 82.95 25.43 -26.71
C GLY A 19 81.69 24.96 -27.45
N LEU A 20 81.80 24.65 -28.74
CA LEU A 20 80.69 24.10 -29.51
C LEU A 20 80.29 22.72 -28.98
N LEU A 21 81.29 21.87 -28.69
CA LEU A 21 81.07 20.50 -28.21
C LEU A 21 80.44 20.48 -26.82
N SER A 22 80.83 21.39 -25.92
CA SER A 22 80.22 21.52 -24.59
C SER A 22 78.77 21.99 -24.66
N ILE A 23 78.43 22.92 -25.55
CA ILE A 23 77.05 23.32 -25.80
C ILE A 23 76.23 22.14 -26.36
N LEU A 24 76.80 21.40 -27.31
CA LEU A 24 76.14 20.24 -27.92
C LEU A 24 75.84 19.15 -26.88
N ILE A 25 76.78 18.89 -25.97
CA ILE A 25 76.58 17.95 -24.86
C ILE A 25 75.52 18.44 -23.89
N LEU A 26 75.54 19.73 -23.51
CA LEU A 26 74.59 20.29 -22.56
C LEU A 26 73.16 20.24 -23.13
N VAL A 27 72.97 20.73 -24.36
CA VAL A 27 71.66 20.79 -25.00
C VAL A 27 71.16 19.38 -25.34
N GLY A 28 72.03 18.52 -25.86
CA GLY A 28 71.68 17.13 -26.17
C GLY A 28 71.37 16.31 -24.92
N GLY A 29 72.14 16.48 -23.85
CA GLY A 29 71.94 15.76 -22.59
C GLY A 29 70.66 16.19 -21.88
N VAL A 30 70.50 17.49 -21.61
CA VAL A 30 69.33 18.00 -20.88
C VAL A 30 68.07 17.90 -21.73
N GLY A 31 68.15 18.27 -23.01
CA GLY A 31 67.01 18.19 -23.92
C GLY A 31 66.60 16.75 -24.21
N GLY A 32 67.56 15.85 -24.42
CA GLY A 32 67.30 14.42 -24.61
C GLY A 32 66.67 13.78 -23.38
N TRP A 33 67.15 14.10 -22.18
CA TRP A 33 66.54 13.61 -20.93
C TRP A 33 65.12 14.16 -20.73
N ALA A 34 64.91 15.48 -20.90
CA ALA A 34 63.60 16.10 -20.76
C ALA A 34 62.55 15.64 -21.79
N ALA A 35 63.00 15.18 -22.97
CA ALA A 35 62.10 14.65 -24.00
C ALA A 35 61.62 13.22 -23.71
N VAL A 36 62.35 12.46 -22.89
CA VAL A 36 62.03 11.07 -22.55
C VAL A 36 61.30 10.98 -21.20
N GLU A 37 61.53 11.92 -20.30
CA GLU A 37 60.94 11.89 -18.96
C GLU A 37 59.45 12.28 -18.99
N GLU A 38 58.58 11.35 -18.59
CA GLU A 38 57.15 11.57 -18.45
C GLU A 38 56.83 11.98 -17.00
N ILE A 39 56.53 13.26 -16.78
CA ILE A 39 56.21 13.77 -15.44
C ILE A 39 54.79 13.31 -15.08
N GLY A 40 54.69 12.24 -14.30
CA GLY A 40 53.42 11.73 -13.79
C GLY A 40 52.77 12.69 -12.79
N GLY A 41 51.60 13.25 -13.16
CA GLY A 41 50.75 14.01 -12.26
C GLY A 41 49.61 13.16 -11.72
N ALA A 42 49.59 12.91 -10.41
CA ALA A 42 48.43 12.29 -9.75
C ALA A 42 47.47 13.39 -9.28
N VAL A 43 46.32 13.52 -9.96
CA VAL A 43 45.24 14.39 -9.49
C VAL A 43 44.38 13.60 -8.50
N ILE A 44 44.51 13.94 -7.21
CA ILE A 44 43.68 13.37 -6.15
C ILE A 44 42.44 14.27 -6.03
N ALA A 45 41.33 13.85 -6.64
CA ALA A 45 40.04 14.51 -6.49
C ALA A 45 39.20 13.74 -5.46
N PRO A 46 38.73 14.37 -4.36
CA PRO A 46 37.81 13.73 -3.45
C PRO A 46 36.44 13.55 -4.15
N GLY A 47 36.11 12.30 -4.49
CA GLY A 47 34.78 11.92 -4.95
C GLY A 47 33.91 11.48 -3.76
N LEU A 48 32.74 12.08 -3.60
CA LEU A 48 31.75 11.65 -2.61
C LEU A 48 30.68 10.80 -3.31
N ILE A 49 30.59 9.52 -2.97
CA ILE A 49 29.50 8.65 -3.40
C ILE A 49 28.32 8.90 -2.45
N VAL A 50 27.32 9.64 -2.92
CA VAL A 50 26.06 9.84 -2.19
C VAL A 50 25.02 8.92 -2.81
N VAL A 51 24.44 8.05 -2.00
CA VAL A 51 23.30 7.24 -2.41
C VAL A 51 22.10 8.19 -2.51
N GLU A 52 21.47 8.28 -3.69
CA GLU A 52 20.23 9.06 -3.86
C GLU A 52 19.09 8.32 -3.15
N THR A 53 19.05 8.40 -1.82
CA THR A 53 18.03 7.76 -1.00
C THR A 53 16.74 8.54 -1.15
N LYS A 54 15.85 8.11 -2.08
CA LYS A 54 14.46 8.57 -2.11
C LYS A 54 13.68 7.91 -0.97
N ALA A 55 13.93 8.38 0.25
CA ALA A 55 13.22 7.94 1.43
C ALA A 55 11.73 8.29 1.29
N LYS A 56 10.89 7.29 1.01
CA LYS A 56 9.44 7.43 1.03
C LYS A 56 8.95 7.10 2.43
N ARG A 57 8.40 8.10 3.13
CA ARG A 57 7.76 7.89 4.43
C ARG A 57 6.43 7.16 4.20
N ILE A 58 6.37 5.90 4.60
CA ILE A 58 5.13 5.11 4.60
C ILE A 58 4.44 5.34 5.94
N GLN A 59 3.26 5.93 5.91
CA GLN A 59 2.46 6.24 7.11
C GLN A 59 1.04 5.74 6.88
N HIS A 60 0.46 5.01 7.84
CA HIS A 60 -0.95 4.63 7.78
C HIS A 60 -1.84 5.87 7.96
N GLN A 61 -2.87 6.03 7.10
CA GLN A 61 -3.72 7.23 7.05
C GLN A 61 -4.56 7.42 8.32
N GLU A 62 -5.05 6.34 8.93
CA GLU A 62 -5.96 6.41 10.09
C GLU A 62 -5.24 6.24 11.44
N GLY A 63 -3.94 5.89 11.45
CA GLY A 63 -3.26 5.40 12.65
C GLY A 63 -3.80 4.04 13.13
N GLY A 64 -3.07 3.36 14.01
CA GLY A 64 -3.42 2.01 14.50
C GLY A 64 -2.31 1.43 15.38
N ILE A 65 -2.64 0.43 16.20
CA ILE A 65 -1.65 -0.28 17.02
C ILE A 65 -0.88 -1.22 16.09
N VAL A 66 0.45 -1.19 16.13
CA VAL A 66 1.28 -2.13 15.37
C VAL A 66 1.23 -3.49 16.07
N LYS A 67 0.79 -4.52 15.35
CA LYS A 67 0.77 -5.91 15.82
C LYS A 67 2.12 -6.58 15.60
N GLU A 68 2.70 -6.36 14.43
CA GLU A 68 3.97 -6.96 14.02
C GLU A 68 4.69 -6.10 12.99
N ILE A 69 6.01 -6.01 13.10
CA ILE A 69 6.90 -5.44 12.09
C ILE A 69 7.66 -6.61 11.48
N LEU A 70 7.54 -6.80 10.16
CA LEU A 70 8.01 -7.99 9.46
C LEU A 70 9.36 -7.79 8.76
N VAL A 71 9.95 -6.60 8.88
CA VAL A 71 11.24 -6.25 8.26
C VAL A 71 12.13 -5.51 9.23
N GLU A 72 13.44 -5.67 9.07
CA GLU A 72 14.45 -4.97 9.84
C GLU A 72 15.13 -3.86 9.02
N GLY A 73 15.83 -2.97 9.72
CA GLY A 73 16.55 -1.87 9.08
C GLY A 73 17.69 -2.38 8.19
N GLY A 74 17.51 -2.28 6.87
CA GLY A 74 18.49 -2.74 5.89
C GLY A 74 17.96 -3.83 4.94
N ASP A 75 16.76 -4.36 5.19
CA ASP A 75 16.14 -5.36 4.32
C ASP A 75 15.72 -4.77 2.96
N LEU A 76 15.95 -5.55 1.91
CA LEU A 76 15.48 -5.25 0.55
C LEU A 76 14.00 -5.64 0.44
N VAL A 77 13.13 -4.63 0.30
CA VAL A 77 11.68 -4.80 0.10
C VAL A 77 11.26 -4.37 -1.30
N GLN A 78 10.30 -5.08 -1.88
CA GLN A 78 9.65 -4.74 -3.14
C GLN A 78 8.29 -4.07 -2.91
N ALA A 79 7.77 -3.42 -3.95
CA ALA A 79 6.45 -2.82 -3.88
C ALA A 79 5.37 -3.90 -3.74
N GLY A 80 4.56 -3.80 -2.68
CA GLY A 80 3.52 -4.78 -2.35
C GLY A 80 3.88 -5.71 -1.20
N ASP A 81 5.14 -5.72 -0.75
CA ASP A 81 5.55 -6.54 0.39
C ASP A 81 4.90 -6.06 1.69
N LEU A 82 4.52 -7.02 2.54
CA LEU A 82 3.94 -6.74 3.85
C LEU A 82 5.06 -6.37 4.83
N VAL A 83 5.20 -5.07 5.08
CA VAL A 83 6.25 -4.51 5.96
C VAL A 83 5.79 -4.47 7.43
N VAL A 84 4.53 -4.09 7.65
CA VAL A 84 3.94 -3.89 8.98
C VAL A 84 2.52 -4.43 8.97
N LYS A 85 2.18 -5.20 10.00
CA LYS A 85 0.81 -5.65 10.27
C LYS A 85 0.24 -4.85 11.44
N LEU A 86 -0.91 -4.21 11.21
CA LEU A 86 -1.64 -3.50 12.26
C LEU A 86 -2.56 -4.45 13.03
N ASP A 87 -2.93 -4.06 14.24
CA ASP A 87 -3.93 -4.75 15.04
C ASP A 87 -5.32 -4.53 14.42
N ASP A 88 -5.87 -5.62 13.93
CA ASP A 88 -7.15 -5.71 13.24
C ASP A 88 -8.33 -5.95 14.18
N THR A 89 -8.10 -6.08 15.51
CA THR A 89 -9.13 -6.48 16.47
C THR A 89 -10.34 -5.52 16.47
N VAL A 90 -10.09 -4.20 16.54
CA VAL A 90 -11.17 -3.20 16.56
C VAL A 90 -11.90 -3.14 15.22
N VAL A 91 -11.15 -3.24 14.11
CA VAL A 91 -11.70 -3.20 12.76
C VAL A 91 -12.58 -4.41 12.50
N HIS A 92 -12.13 -5.61 12.91
CA HIS A 92 -12.92 -6.84 12.80
C HIS A 92 -14.16 -6.79 13.69
N ALA A 93 -14.05 -6.31 14.93
CA ALA A 93 -15.22 -6.18 15.81
C ALA A 93 -16.27 -5.25 15.20
N ASN A 94 -15.85 -4.10 14.66
CA ASN A 94 -16.75 -3.15 14.00
C ASN A 94 -17.36 -3.75 12.72
N LEU A 95 -16.56 -4.44 11.91
CA LEU A 95 -17.06 -5.10 10.70
C LEU A 95 -18.12 -6.15 11.03
N SER A 96 -17.87 -7.00 12.03
CA SER A 96 -18.83 -8.01 12.49
C SER A 96 -20.11 -7.36 12.98
N MET A 97 -20.03 -6.29 13.77
CA MET A 97 -21.20 -5.57 14.27
C MET A 97 -22.06 -4.99 13.14
N ILE A 98 -21.45 -4.26 12.21
CA ILE A 98 -22.14 -3.64 11.08
C ILE A 98 -22.76 -4.70 10.16
N THR A 99 -22.03 -5.80 9.94
CA THR A 99 -22.50 -6.91 9.10
C THR A 99 -23.73 -7.58 9.73
N SER A 100 -23.69 -7.87 11.03
CA SER A 100 -24.86 -8.43 11.75
C SER A 100 -26.06 -7.48 11.78
N GLU A 101 -25.85 -6.17 11.98
CA GLU A 101 -26.92 -5.18 11.93
C GLU A 101 -27.57 -5.11 10.53
N SER A 102 -26.75 -5.10 9.49
CA SER A 102 -27.24 -5.11 8.10
C SER A 102 -28.09 -6.34 7.79
N GLU A 103 -27.73 -7.51 8.31
CA GLU A 103 -28.47 -8.76 8.11
C GLU A 103 -29.80 -8.76 8.86
N GLU A 104 -29.81 -8.26 10.10
CA GLU A 104 -31.04 -8.11 10.88
C GLU A 104 -32.03 -7.17 10.18
N LEU A 105 -31.54 -6.05 9.65
CA LEU A 105 -32.35 -5.11 8.87
C LEU A 105 -32.88 -5.74 7.58
N ALA A 106 -32.06 -6.50 6.86
CA ALA A 106 -32.50 -7.21 5.66
C ALA A 106 -33.59 -8.25 5.98
N ALA A 107 -33.42 -9.01 7.07
CA ALA A 107 -34.43 -9.97 7.51
C ALA A 107 -35.74 -9.28 7.94
N GLN A 108 -35.63 -8.14 8.64
CA GLN A 108 -36.76 -7.34 9.04
C GLN A 108 -37.50 -6.74 7.83
N GLU A 109 -36.79 -6.26 6.82
CA GLU A 109 -37.36 -5.74 5.58
C GLU A 109 -38.25 -6.79 4.91
N VAL A 110 -37.72 -8.00 4.72
CA VAL A 110 -38.47 -9.12 4.13
C VAL A 110 -39.74 -9.41 4.92
N ARG A 111 -39.67 -9.43 6.26
CA ARG A 111 -40.87 -9.58 7.10
C ARG A 111 -41.87 -8.47 6.86
N LEU A 112 -41.44 -7.21 6.89
CA LEU A 112 -42.34 -6.05 6.73
C LEU A 112 -43.01 -6.04 5.35
N ILE A 113 -42.29 -6.40 4.30
CA ILE A 113 -42.84 -6.56 2.94
C ILE A 113 -43.85 -7.70 2.92
N GLY A 114 -43.52 -8.85 3.52
CA GLY A 114 -44.44 -9.99 3.62
C GLY A 114 -45.71 -9.68 4.40
N GLU A 115 -45.62 -8.92 5.50
CA GLU A 115 -46.77 -8.44 6.27
C GLU A 115 -47.62 -7.44 5.48
N ARG A 116 -46.98 -6.51 4.76
CA ARG A 116 -47.66 -5.51 3.92
C ARG A 116 -48.45 -6.18 2.79
N ASP A 117 -47.83 -7.13 2.11
CA ASP A 117 -48.41 -7.78 0.93
C ASP A 117 -49.30 -8.98 1.29
N GLY A 118 -49.36 -9.34 2.58
CA GLY A 118 -50.21 -10.41 3.11
C GLY A 118 -49.71 -11.82 2.76
N HIS A 119 -48.41 -12.00 2.58
CA HIS A 119 -47.81 -13.29 2.27
C HIS A 119 -47.90 -14.24 3.46
N ALA A 120 -48.29 -15.49 3.20
CA ALA A 120 -48.34 -16.54 4.22
C ALA A 120 -46.94 -17.00 4.67
N GLN A 121 -45.95 -16.92 3.79
CA GLN A 121 -44.58 -17.35 4.04
C GLN A 121 -43.61 -16.24 3.64
N LEU A 122 -42.51 -16.12 4.39
CA LEU A 122 -41.42 -15.20 4.08
C LEU A 122 -40.41 -15.90 3.17
N HIS A 123 -40.10 -15.26 2.05
CA HIS A 123 -39.05 -15.70 1.12
C HIS A 123 -37.87 -14.74 1.24
N TYR A 124 -36.77 -15.23 1.81
CA TYR A 124 -35.54 -14.44 1.90
C TYR A 124 -34.71 -14.61 0.62
N PRO A 125 -33.90 -13.61 0.24
CA PRO A 125 -32.93 -13.76 -0.84
C PRO A 125 -31.99 -14.95 -0.59
N SER A 126 -31.61 -15.67 -1.65
CA SER A 126 -30.78 -16.88 -1.57
C SER A 126 -29.45 -16.63 -0.85
N GLU A 127 -28.86 -15.46 -1.06
CA GLU A 127 -27.62 -15.04 -0.41
C GLU A 127 -27.75 -15.05 1.12
N LEU A 128 -28.86 -14.55 1.66
CA LEU A 128 -29.11 -14.50 3.09
C LEU A 128 -29.47 -15.89 3.66
N GLU A 129 -30.18 -16.71 2.89
CA GLU A 129 -30.48 -18.10 3.27
C GLU A 129 -29.23 -18.99 3.29
N ASP A 130 -28.36 -18.87 2.29
CA ASP A 130 -27.13 -19.65 2.20
C ASP A 130 -26.15 -19.27 3.31
N ARG A 131 -26.08 -17.98 3.67
CA ARG A 131 -25.32 -17.52 4.84
C ARG A 131 -25.95 -18.00 6.15
N GLY A 132 -27.28 -18.00 6.26
CA GLY A 132 -27.99 -18.59 7.40
C GLY A 132 -27.70 -20.09 7.61
N ARG A 133 -27.32 -20.84 6.56
CA ARG A 133 -26.89 -22.24 6.72
C ARG A 133 -25.47 -22.39 7.25
N GLN A 134 -24.62 -21.39 7.03
CA GLN A 134 -23.21 -21.39 7.44
C GLN A 134 -23.04 -20.78 8.83
N GLU A 135 -23.84 -19.76 9.15
CA GLU A 135 -23.71 -18.94 10.34
C GLU A 135 -24.93 -19.11 11.28
N PRO A 136 -24.77 -19.73 12.46
CA PRO A 136 -25.88 -19.98 13.40
C PRO A 136 -26.58 -18.70 13.89
N ALA A 137 -25.83 -17.59 14.02
CA ALA A 137 -26.39 -16.31 14.45
C ALA A 137 -27.43 -15.80 13.45
N ILE A 138 -27.11 -15.84 12.16
CA ILE A 138 -28.01 -15.45 11.07
C ILE A 138 -29.22 -16.39 11.03
N ALA A 139 -28.99 -17.70 11.16
CA ALA A 139 -30.06 -18.70 11.20
C ALA A 139 -31.11 -18.38 12.28
N SER A 140 -30.65 -17.99 13.47
CA SER A 140 -31.50 -17.62 14.59
C SER A 140 -32.26 -16.32 14.36
N SER A 141 -31.62 -15.30 13.75
CA SER A 141 -32.31 -14.06 13.37
C SER A 141 -33.43 -14.32 12.35
N LEU A 142 -33.15 -15.11 11.31
CA LEU A 142 -34.14 -15.47 10.29
C LEU A 142 -35.32 -16.28 10.87
N SER A 143 -35.04 -17.23 11.76
CA SER A 143 -36.09 -18.02 12.40
C SER A 143 -36.94 -17.17 13.34
N ASN A 144 -36.33 -16.24 14.08
CA ASN A 144 -37.03 -15.27 14.93
C ASN A 144 -37.97 -14.38 14.10
N GLN A 145 -37.51 -13.84 12.97
CA GLN A 145 -38.37 -13.04 12.08
C GLN A 145 -39.54 -13.85 11.50
N ARG A 146 -39.31 -15.12 11.12
CA ARG A 146 -40.39 -16.02 10.67
C ARG A 146 -41.42 -16.27 11.77
N ALA A 147 -40.98 -16.59 12.99
CA ALA A 147 -41.86 -16.83 14.13
C ALA A 147 -42.68 -15.57 14.47
N LEU A 148 -42.06 -14.39 14.41
CA LEU A 148 -42.75 -13.12 14.65
C LEU A 148 -43.82 -12.84 13.59
N HIS A 149 -43.53 -13.10 12.31
CA HIS A 149 -44.50 -12.98 11.21
C HIS A 149 -45.72 -13.86 11.43
N GLU A 150 -45.50 -15.13 11.75
CA GLU A 150 -46.57 -16.10 11.98
C GLU A 150 -47.44 -15.71 13.18
N ALA A 151 -46.80 -15.32 14.30
CA ALA A 151 -47.51 -14.88 15.50
C ALA A 151 -48.39 -13.65 15.23
N ARG A 152 -47.88 -12.67 14.48
CA ARG A 152 -48.65 -11.46 14.11
C ARG A 152 -49.77 -11.78 13.14
N GLY A 153 -49.52 -12.65 12.15
CA GLY A 153 -50.54 -13.12 11.22
C GLY A 153 -51.69 -13.81 11.94
N SER A 154 -51.39 -14.73 12.85
CA SER A 154 -52.38 -15.43 13.67
C SER A 154 -53.18 -14.46 14.55
N ALA A 155 -52.52 -13.55 15.26
CA ALA A 155 -53.17 -12.54 16.10
C ALA A 155 -54.14 -11.65 15.29
N LEU A 156 -53.76 -11.27 14.06
CA LEU A 156 -54.62 -10.51 13.17
C LEU A 156 -55.87 -11.30 12.77
N GLN A 157 -55.74 -12.60 12.48
CA GLN A 157 -56.88 -13.45 12.11
C GLN A 157 -57.84 -13.65 13.29
N VAL A 158 -57.31 -13.90 14.49
CA VAL A 158 -58.12 -13.99 15.71
C VAL A 158 -58.93 -12.71 15.93
N ARG A 159 -58.28 -11.54 15.81
CA ARG A 159 -58.94 -10.24 15.97
C ARG A 159 -60.03 -10.01 14.91
N LYS A 160 -59.78 -10.38 13.65
CA LYS A 160 -60.79 -10.34 12.59
C LYS A 160 -61.99 -11.23 12.91
N GLY A 161 -61.75 -12.43 13.44
CA GLY A 161 -62.81 -13.35 13.87
C GLY A 161 -63.67 -12.76 14.99
N GLN A 162 -63.04 -12.19 16.02
CA GLN A 162 -63.76 -11.53 17.13
C GLN A 162 -64.64 -10.38 16.65
N LEU A 163 -64.14 -9.54 15.75
CA LEU A 163 -64.92 -8.43 15.19
C LEU A 163 -66.10 -8.91 14.34
N LYS A 164 -65.93 -9.98 13.55
CA LYS A 164 -67.03 -10.59 12.80
C LYS A 164 -68.12 -11.14 13.71
N GLU A 165 -67.73 -11.78 14.81
CA GLU A 165 -68.68 -12.28 15.80
C GLU A 165 -69.47 -11.13 16.43
N GLN A 166 -68.80 -10.03 16.81
CA GLN A 166 -69.47 -8.84 17.34
C GLN A 166 -70.48 -8.27 16.34
N ILE A 167 -70.13 -8.17 15.06
CA ILE A 167 -71.06 -7.70 14.01
C ILE A 167 -72.30 -8.60 13.95
N SER A 168 -72.12 -9.93 13.92
CA SER A 168 -73.22 -10.90 13.92
C SER A 168 -74.14 -10.74 15.13
N GLN A 169 -73.59 -10.55 16.32
CA GLN A 169 -74.36 -10.32 17.55
C GLN A 169 -75.18 -9.02 17.47
N LEU A 170 -74.59 -7.93 16.97
CA LEU A 170 -75.31 -6.67 16.79
C LEU A 170 -76.45 -6.79 15.75
N GLU A 171 -76.22 -7.48 14.64
CA GLU A 171 -77.26 -7.72 13.61
C GLU A 171 -78.43 -8.55 14.13
N ASN A 172 -78.16 -9.54 14.99
CA ASN A 172 -79.20 -10.33 15.64
C ASN A 172 -80.00 -9.48 16.64
N HIS A 173 -79.35 -8.57 17.37
CA HIS A 173 -80.03 -7.65 18.27
C HIS A 173 -80.95 -6.68 17.53
N ILE A 174 -80.51 -6.14 16.39
CA ILE A 174 -81.34 -5.26 15.55
C ILE A 174 -82.58 -5.99 15.04
N ARG A 175 -82.42 -7.22 14.55
CA ARG A 175 -83.56 -8.04 14.07
C ARG A 175 -84.55 -8.42 15.17
N GLY A 176 -84.10 -8.58 16.41
CA GLY A 176 -84.97 -8.89 17.54
C GLY A 176 -85.80 -7.71 18.06
N LEU A 177 -85.49 -6.48 17.63
CA LEU A 177 -86.19 -5.25 18.03
C LEU A 177 -87.22 -4.75 16.98
N ALA A 178 -87.24 -5.35 15.79
CA ALA A 178 -88.17 -5.04 14.70
C ALA A 178 -89.33 -6.04 14.66
#